data_AF-A0A2I0D0S9-F1
#
_entry.id   AF-A0A2I0D0S9-F1
#
_cell.length_a   1.000
_cell.length_b   1.000
_cell.length_c   1.000
_cell.angle_alpha   90.00
_cell.angle_beta   90.00
_cell.angle_gamma   90.00
#
_symmetry.space_group_name_H-M   'P 1'
#
loop_
_entity.id
_entity.type
_entity.pdbx_description
1 polymer ?
#
loop_
_entity_poly.entity_id
_entity_poly.type
_entity_poly.pdbx_seq_one_letter_code
_entity_poly.pdbx_strand_id
1 'polypeptide(L)'
;MLFGSSGIRRRFDQALIDTALRVGNVLAAGSSEVLLGMDTRTTSPLISHLVISGIVSNGGTARIAGIVPTPTVAFNSRFASSGCMITASHNPEEYNGIKLFNPDGSSFTKDQQKKTEVVLSTLGYSDWVHLGKECAVDALSPHKSAILEKVSIGRKISVIVDCGNGAGSTLTPSLLANAGVKTVLINCNPSGNFARPSEPLPEYLGYLGGIVLKNKASCAIVHDGDADRMMAFDNKGRYIGGDHLLMLFARYLDAKRVVTTSDASMIIDEIADVHRTPVGDAYVSEELISWGDFGGEPSGAWIFPQLSWFPYGPFAAALLC
;
A
#
# COMPACT_ATOMS: atom_id res chain seq x y z
N MET A 1 20.31 -8.75 7.54
CA MET A 1 19.13 -8.82 6.64
C MET A 1 18.77 -7.39 6.31
N LEU A 2 18.72 -7.06 5.02
CA LEU A 2 18.34 -5.75 4.50
C LEU A 2 16.81 -5.60 4.45
N PHE A 3 16.09 -6.67 4.10
CA PHE A 3 14.64 -6.70 4.15
C PHE A 3 14.15 -6.88 5.59
N GLY A 4 13.12 -6.11 5.96
CA GLY A 4 12.33 -6.28 7.17
C GLY A 4 10.96 -6.89 6.86
N SER A 5 10.01 -6.74 7.78
CA SER A 5 8.64 -7.28 7.64
C SER A 5 7.90 -6.77 6.41
N SER A 6 8.21 -5.56 5.95
CA SER A 6 7.47 -4.90 4.86
C SER A 6 8.44 -4.16 3.92
N GLY A 7 9.41 -4.91 3.38
CA GLY A 7 10.43 -4.43 2.44
C GLY A 7 11.73 -3.95 3.08
N ILE A 8 12.61 -3.35 2.27
CA ILE A 8 13.81 -2.65 2.75
C ILE A 8 13.38 -1.27 3.23
N ARG A 9 13.70 -0.88 4.47
CA ARG A 9 13.42 0.47 4.99
C ARG A 9 14.59 0.98 5.79
N ARG A 10 14.98 2.23 5.55
CA ARG A 10 16.03 2.91 6.31
C ARG A 10 15.94 4.42 6.18
N ARG A 11 16.66 5.12 7.07
CA ARG A 11 16.93 6.54 6.87
C ARG A 11 17.63 6.75 5.54
N PHE A 12 17.33 7.88 4.90
CA PHE A 12 17.97 8.26 3.66
C PHE A 12 19.46 8.55 3.91
N ASP A 13 20.31 7.74 3.30
CA ASP A 13 21.77 7.82 3.36
C ASP A 13 22.39 7.19 2.10
N GLN A 14 23.73 7.18 2.04
CA GLN A 14 24.47 6.56 0.93
C GLN A 14 24.10 5.07 0.76
N ALA A 15 23.86 4.35 1.86
CA ALA A 15 23.57 2.93 1.80
C ALA A 15 22.20 2.66 1.15
N LEU A 16 21.20 3.53 1.34
CA LEU A 16 19.94 3.44 0.61
C LEU A 16 20.11 3.73 -0.89
N ILE A 17 20.91 4.74 -1.24
CA ILE A 17 21.24 5.09 -2.63
C ILE A 17 21.86 3.90 -3.36
N ASP A 18 22.89 3.30 -2.77
CA ASP A 18 23.58 2.14 -3.35
C ASP A 18 22.63 0.93 -3.46
N THR A 19 21.78 0.73 -2.45
CA THR A 19 20.82 -0.38 -2.43
C THR A 19 19.79 -0.23 -3.56
N ALA A 20 19.30 0.98 -3.82
CA ALA A 20 18.29 1.23 -4.84
C ALA A 20 18.76 0.83 -6.25
N LEU A 21 19.97 1.26 -6.64
CA LEU A 21 20.57 0.88 -7.92
C LEU A 21 20.70 -0.64 -8.05
N ARG A 22 21.19 -1.31 -7.00
CA ARG A 22 21.42 -2.76 -6.98
C ARG A 22 20.11 -3.54 -7.06
N VAL A 23 19.07 -3.10 -6.34
CA VAL A 23 17.75 -3.73 -6.38
C VAL A 23 17.17 -3.66 -7.80
N GLY A 24 17.21 -2.49 -8.43
CA GLY A 24 16.73 -2.35 -9.82
C GLY A 24 17.46 -3.28 -10.79
N ASN A 25 18.79 -3.36 -10.65
CA ASN A 25 19.62 -4.24 -11.48
C ASN A 25 19.28 -5.73 -11.31
N VAL A 26 19.11 -6.18 -10.06
CA VAL A 26 18.76 -7.57 -9.75
C VAL A 26 17.36 -7.93 -10.27
N LEU A 27 16.38 -7.03 -10.15
CA LEU A 27 15.01 -7.27 -10.65
C LEU A 27 14.95 -7.43 -12.17
N ALA A 28 15.88 -6.81 -12.90
CA ALA A 28 15.96 -6.88 -14.36
C ALA A 28 16.71 -8.11 -14.89
N ALA A 29 17.20 -9.00 -14.02
CA ALA A 29 17.87 -10.23 -14.45
C ALA A 29 17.00 -11.01 -15.46
N GLY A 30 17.60 -11.38 -16.60
CA GLY A 30 16.90 -12.06 -17.70
C GLY A 30 16.00 -11.14 -18.54
N SER A 31 16.24 -9.83 -18.56
CA SER A 31 15.50 -8.84 -19.37
C SER A 31 14.01 -8.73 -19.01
N SER A 32 13.73 -8.74 -17.70
CA SER A 32 12.38 -8.66 -17.15
C SER A 32 11.73 -7.26 -17.27
N GLU A 33 10.40 -7.21 -17.34
CA GLU A 33 9.64 -5.96 -17.15
C GLU A 33 9.33 -5.76 -15.66
N VAL A 34 9.61 -4.57 -15.15
CA VAL A 34 9.40 -4.21 -13.73
C VAL A 34 8.47 -3.02 -13.65
N LEU A 35 7.33 -3.16 -12.97
CA LEU A 35 6.44 -2.05 -12.66
C LEU A 35 6.97 -1.28 -11.46
N LEU A 36 7.24 0.02 -11.64
CA LEU A 36 7.76 0.90 -10.60
C LEU A 36 6.74 1.98 -10.23
N GLY A 37 6.40 2.06 -8.94
CA GLY A 37 5.66 3.18 -8.35
C GLY A 37 6.40 3.76 -7.16
N MET A 38 5.96 4.93 -6.71
CA MET A 38 6.52 5.59 -5.53
C MET A 38 5.46 6.32 -4.71
N ASP A 39 5.73 6.52 -3.42
CA ASP A 39 4.94 7.41 -2.58
C ASP A 39 5.37 8.88 -2.75
N THR A 40 4.87 9.75 -1.88
CA THR A 40 5.09 11.20 -1.97
C THR A 40 6.35 11.70 -1.28
N ARG A 41 7.15 10.83 -0.65
CA ARG A 41 8.34 11.26 0.12
C ARG A 41 9.31 12.06 -0.75
N THR A 42 9.94 13.07 -0.15
CA THR A 42 10.88 13.96 -0.84
C THR A 42 12.03 13.22 -1.52
N THR A 43 12.46 12.09 -0.97
CA THR A 43 13.56 11.27 -1.50
C THR A 43 13.11 10.25 -2.55
N SER A 44 11.81 10.00 -2.70
CA SER A 44 11.26 8.97 -3.60
C SER A 44 11.63 9.16 -5.08
N PRO A 45 11.61 10.39 -5.66
CA PRO A 45 12.03 10.59 -7.05
C PRO A 45 13.49 10.17 -7.32
N LEU A 46 14.41 10.49 -6.40
CA LEU A 46 15.82 10.09 -6.53
C LEU A 46 15.97 8.56 -6.47
N ILE A 47 15.34 7.92 -5.48
CA ILE A 47 15.40 6.46 -5.33
C ILE A 47 14.76 5.75 -6.53
N SER A 48 13.66 6.29 -7.06
CA SER A 48 13.01 5.81 -8.28
C SER A 48 13.97 5.83 -9.47
N HIS A 49 14.65 6.95 -9.73
CA HIS A 49 15.63 7.05 -10.82
C HIS A 49 16.81 6.07 -10.66
N LEU A 50 17.25 5.79 -9.43
CA LEU A 50 18.31 4.81 -9.17
C LEU A 50 17.83 3.38 -9.48
N VAL A 51 16.61 3.02 -9.07
CA VAL A 51 16.01 1.72 -9.41
C VAL A 51 15.84 1.59 -10.92
N ILE A 52 15.33 2.62 -11.60
CA ILE A 52 15.20 2.64 -13.07
C ILE A 52 16.57 2.47 -13.74
N SER A 53 17.59 3.20 -13.29
CA SER A 53 18.96 3.07 -13.80
C SER A 53 19.49 1.65 -13.64
N GLY A 54 19.22 1.02 -12.49
CA GLY A 54 19.55 -0.38 -12.24
C GLY A 54 18.88 -1.31 -13.26
N ILE A 55 17.56 -1.17 -13.44
CA ILE A 55 16.76 -1.98 -14.37
C ILE A 55 17.29 -1.86 -15.80
N VAL A 56 17.45 -0.63 -16.27
CA VAL A 56 17.89 -0.32 -17.63
C VAL A 56 19.31 -0.79 -17.89
N SER A 57 20.22 -0.65 -16.91
CA SER A 57 21.61 -1.08 -17.03
C SER A 57 21.78 -2.59 -17.24
N ASN A 58 20.81 -3.39 -16.79
CA ASN A 58 20.80 -4.85 -16.96
C ASN A 58 19.84 -5.31 -18.07
N GLY A 59 19.47 -4.42 -18.99
CA GLY A 59 18.68 -4.78 -20.18
C GLY A 59 17.18 -5.00 -19.91
N GLY A 60 16.67 -4.62 -18.73
CA GLY A 60 15.26 -4.73 -18.38
C GLY A 60 14.42 -3.53 -18.83
N THR A 61 13.09 -3.66 -18.72
CA THR A 61 12.15 -2.57 -19.01
C THR A 61 11.52 -2.03 -17.72
N ALA A 62 11.73 -0.76 -17.42
CA ALA A 62 11.08 -0.08 -16.30
C ALA A 62 9.75 0.55 -16.74
N ARG A 63 8.63 0.07 -16.18
CA ARG A 63 7.29 0.62 -16.40
C ARG A 63 6.96 1.59 -15.26
N ILE A 64 6.94 2.89 -15.53
CA ILE A 64 6.88 3.93 -14.50
C ILE A 64 5.44 4.38 -14.27
N ALA A 65 4.88 4.06 -13.11
CA ALA A 65 3.54 4.47 -12.67
C ALA A 65 3.50 5.86 -12.02
N GLY A 66 4.65 6.39 -11.60
CA GLY A 66 4.75 7.67 -10.89
C GLY A 66 4.29 7.56 -9.43
N ILE A 67 3.68 8.63 -8.91
CA ILE A 67 3.15 8.66 -7.54
C ILE A 67 1.82 7.91 -7.50
N VAL A 68 1.79 6.78 -6.80
CA VAL A 68 0.60 5.91 -6.68
C VAL A 68 0.56 5.23 -5.31
N PRO A 69 -0.61 4.84 -4.77
CA PRO A 69 -0.68 3.99 -3.59
C PRO A 69 0.08 2.67 -3.80
N THR A 70 0.71 2.13 -2.77
CA THR A 70 1.32 0.79 -2.79
C THR A 70 0.36 -0.29 -3.32
N PRO A 71 -0.91 -0.37 -2.90
CA PRO A 71 -1.86 -1.34 -3.46
C PRO A 71 -2.05 -1.22 -4.99
N THR A 72 -1.79 -0.04 -5.58
CA THR A 72 -1.83 0.16 -7.04
C THR A 72 -0.68 -0.58 -7.73
N VAL A 73 0.53 -0.52 -7.16
CA VAL A 73 1.68 -1.28 -7.68
C VAL A 73 1.44 -2.77 -7.51
N ALA A 74 1.01 -3.21 -6.32
CA ALA A 74 0.70 -4.60 -6.04
C ALA A 74 -0.33 -5.15 -7.04
N PHE A 75 -1.45 -4.45 -7.25
CA PHE A 75 -2.50 -4.88 -8.19
C PHE A 75 -2.00 -4.96 -9.64
N ASN A 76 -1.29 -3.93 -10.12
CA ASN A 76 -0.83 -3.89 -11.51
C ASN A 76 0.43 -4.72 -11.77
N SER A 77 1.04 -5.32 -10.74
CA SER A 77 2.20 -6.22 -10.91
C SER A 77 1.90 -7.41 -11.80
N ARG A 78 0.61 -7.78 -11.97
CA ARG A 78 0.13 -8.81 -12.92
C ARG A 78 0.45 -8.53 -14.40
N PHE A 79 0.80 -7.30 -14.73
CA PHE A 79 1.17 -6.88 -16.08
C PHE A 79 2.69 -6.72 -16.27
N ALA A 80 3.48 -7.24 -15.32
CA ALA A 80 4.94 -7.19 -15.32
C ALA A 80 5.50 -8.50 -14.71
N SER A 81 6.83 -8.67 -14.79
CA SER A 81 7.51 -9.79 -14.12
C SER A 81 7.58 -9.60 -12.61
N SER A 82 7.57 -8.34 -12.15
CA SER A 82 7.52 -7.97 -10.73
C SER A 82 7.07 -6.52 -10.56
N GLY A 83 6.63 -6.20 -9.34
CA GLY A 83 6.40 -4.82 -8.90
C GLY A 83 7.49 -4.35 -7.95
N CYS A 84 7.80 -3.06 -8.00
CA CYS A 84 8.70 -2.37 -7.10
C CYS A 84 8.04 -1.06 -6.65
N MET A 85 7.88 -0.89 -5.33
CA MET A 85 7.33 0.34 -4.75
C MET A 85 8.38 1.04 -3.92
N ILE A 86 8.60 2.32 -4.20
CA ILE A 86 9.50 3.18 -3.41
C ILE A 86 8.70 3.83 -2.30
N THR A 87 8.93 3.37 -1.07
CA THR A 87 8.22 3.87 0.12
C THR A 87 8.85 3.37 1.42
N ALA A 88 8.68 4.13 2.50
CA ALA A 88 8.79 3.61 3.88
C ALA A 88 7.46 3.60 4.64
N SER A 89 6.32 3.62 3.94
CA SER A 89 4.96 3.53 4.50
C SER A 89 4.76 4.52 5.64
N HIS A 90 4.52 4.04 6.87
CA HIS A 90 4.26 4.85 8.06
C HIS A 90 5.50 5.47 8.74
N ASN A 91 6.73 5.14 8.32
CA ASN A 91 7.94 5.67 8.96
C ASN A 91 8.05 7.21 8.80
N PRO A 92 8.82 7.92 9.66
CA PRO A 92 9.07 9.35 9.52
C PRO A 92 9.65 9.76 8.15
N GLU A 93 9.53 11.04 7.79
CA GLU A 93 9.84 11.57 6.45
C GLU A 93 11.29 11.37 6.01
N GLU A 94 12.23 11.29 6.95
CA GLU A 94 13.65 11.02 6.64
C GLU A 94 13.93 9.56 6.26
N TYR A 95 12.95 8.67 6.37
CA TYR A 95 13.04 7.28 5.92
C TYR A 95 12.56 7.15 4.48
N ASN A 96 13.10 6.18 3.76
CA ASN A 96 12.51 5.66 2.54
C ASN A 96 12.90 4.18 2.39
N GLY A 97 12.43 3.53 1.32
CA GLY A 97 12.53 2.09 1.21
C GLY A 97 12.05 1.53 -0.11
N ILE A 98 12.09 0.21 -0.21
CA ILE A 98 11.70 -0.55 -1.39
C ILE A 98 10.89 -1.77 -0.96
N LYS A 99 9.66 -1.88 -1.46
CA LYS A 99 8.82 -3.09 -1.38
C LYS A 99 8.81 -3.79 -2.74
N LEU A 100 8.83 -5.13 -2.74
CA LEU A 100 8.85 -5.95 -3.95
C LEU A 100 7.61 -6.85 -4.01
N PHE A 101 7.02 -6.97 -5.20
CA PHE A 101 5.77 -7.68 -5.42
C PHE A 101 5.90 -8.74 -6.51
N ASN A 102 5.26 -9.87 -6.29
CA ASN A 102 5.05 -10.91 -7.27
C ASN A 102 3.96 -10.49 -8.29
N PRO A 103 3.88 -11.14 -9.46
CA PRO A 103 2.83 -10.87 -10.44
C PRO A 103 1.40 -11.06 -9.91
N ASP A 104 1.19 -11.91 -8.90
CA ASP A 104 -0.12 -12.08 -8.26
C ASP A 104 -0.47 -10.95 -7.26
N GLY A 105 0.43 -10.00 -7.06
CA GLY A 105 0.29 -8.87 -6.15
C GLY A 105 0.69 -9.15 -4.70
N SER A 106 1.07 -10.38 -4.36
CA SER A 106 1.65 -10.70 -3.05
C SER A 106 3.04 -10.05 -2.90
N SER A 107 3.43 -9.75 -1.66
CA SER A 107 4.81 -9.34 -1.38
C SER A 107 5.77 -10.50 -1.58
N PHE A 108 7.03 -10.18 -1.92
CA PHE A 108 8.07 -11.21 -1.95
C PHE A 108 8.15 -11.92 -0.59
N THR A 109 8.10 -13.25 -0.61
CA THR A 109 8.29 -14.12 0.55
C THR A 109 9.66 -13.93 1.17
N LYS A 110 9.85 -14.35 2.43
CA LYS A 110 11.16 -14.29 3.10
C LYS A 110 12.27 -14.99 2.32
N ASP A 111 11.95 -16.11 1.69
CA ASP A 111 12.92 -16.85 0.88
C ASP A 111 13.29 -16.08 -0.40
N GLN A 112 12.32 -15.44 -1.06
CA GLN A 112 12.60 -14.55 -2.18
C GLN A 112 13.44 -13.35 -1.75
N GLN A 113 13.11 -12.69 -0.63
CA GLN A 113 13.88 -11.58 -0.08
C GLN A 113 15.34 -11.99 0.21
N LYS A 114 15.54 -13.14 0.87
CA LYS A 114 16.89 -13.66 1.16
C LYS A 114 17.67 -13.98 -0.12
N LYS A 115 17.02 -14.58 -1.12
CA LYS A 115 17.64 -14.84 -2.43
C LYS A 115 18.04 -13.53 -3.12
N THR A 116 17.17 -12.52 -3.09
CA THR A 116 17.45 -11.18 -3.61
C THR A 116 18.67 -10.57 -2.90
N GLU A 117 18.73 -10.63 -1.55
CA GLU A 117 19.88 -10.09 -0.79
C GLU A 117 21.21 -10.71 -1.20
N VAL A 118 21.24 -12.03 -1.40
CA VAL A 118 22.46 -12.75 -1.78
C VAL A 118 23.02 -12.25 -3.11
N VAL A 119 22.14 -11.89 -4.06
CA VAL A 119 22.56 -11.47 -5.40
C VAL A 119 22.76 -9.95 -5.53
N LEU A 120 22.41 -9.14 -4.52
CA LEU A 120 22.64 -7.68 -4.54
C LEU A 120 24.12 -7.29 -4.68
N SER A 121 25.06 -8.18 -4.37
CA SER A 121 26.50 -7.94 -4.57
C SER A 121 26.98 -8.28 -5.99
N THR A 122 26.17 -8.93 -6.81
CA THR A 122 26.54 -9.43 -8.14
C THR A 122 25.65 -8.79 -9.19
N LEU A 123 26.12 -7.69 -9.78
CA LEU A 123 25.36 -6.93 -10.76
C LEU A 123 25.60 -7.45 -12.18
N GLY A 124 24.53 -7.50 -12.97
CA GLY A 124 24.58 -7.75 -14.41
C GLY A 124 24.61 -6.45 -15.20
N TYR A 125 25.30 -6.43 -16.33
CA TYR A 125 25.31 -5.28 -17.22
C TYR A 125 25.12 -5.73 -18.65
N SER A 126 24.22 -5.05 -19.36
CA SER A 126 24.06 -5.20 -20.80
C SER A 126 25.04 -4.29 -21.54
N ASP A 127 25.40 -4.68 -22.75
CA ASP A 127 26.14 -3.80 -23.65
C ASP A 127 25.25 -2.64 -24.15
N TRP A 128 25.86 -1.69 -24.88
CA TRP A 128 25.16 -0.51 -25.36
C TRP A 128 24.02 -0.84 -26.36
N VAL A 129 24.06 -1.99 -27.03
CA VAL A 129 23.05 -2.43 -28.01
C VAL A 129 21.82 -2.99 -27.29
N HIS A 130 22.05 -3.69 -26.18
CA HIS A 130 21.02 -4.39 -25.40
C HIS A 130 20.59 -3.61 -24.16
N LEU A 131 20.88 -2.30 -24.09
CA LEU A 131 20.44 -1.47 -22.98
C LEU A 131 18.92 -1.50 -22.86
N GLY A 132 18.43 -1.54 -21.62
CA GLY A 132 17.02 -1.56 -21.30
C GLY A 132 16.30 -0.27 -21.66
N LYS A 133 15.02 -0.18 -21.30
CA LYS A 133 14.18 0.97 -21.63
C LYS A 133 13.31 1.36 -20.44
N GLU A 134 12.84 2.60 -20.45
CA GLU A 134 11.82 3.09 -19.54
C GLU A 134 10.59 3.54 -20.32
N CYS A 135 9.41 3.32 -19.76
CA CYS A 135 8.16 3.82 -20.31
C CYS A 135 7.17 4.19 -19.21
N ALA A 136 6.52 5.35 -19.35
CA ALA A 136 5.44 5.74 -18.45
C ALA A 136 4.18 4.88 -18.70
N VAL A 137 3.48 4.51 -17.63
CA VAL A 137 2.24 3.72 -17.69
C VAL A 137 1.18 4.30 -16.76
N ASP A 138 -0.09 4.21 -17.16
CA ASP A 138 -1.23 4.52 -16.27
C ASP A 138 -1.59 3.28 -15.44
N ALA A 139 -1.23 3.31 -14.16
CA ALA A 139 -1.60 2.26 -13.20
C ALA A 139 -2.85 2.62 -12.38
N LEU A 140 -3.27 3.90 -12.34
CA LEU A 140 -4.36 4.38 -11.50
C LEU A 140 -5.73 4.03 -12.11
N SER A 141 -5.91 4.25 -13.41
CA SER A 141 -7.19 3.97 -14.07
C SER A 141 -7.63 2.49 -14.00
N PRO A 142 -6.81 1.50 -14.41
CA PRO A 142 -7.23 0.09 -14.36
C PRO A 142 -7.53 -0.35 -12.93
N HIS A 143 -6.73 0.11 -11.97
CA HIS A 143 -6.94 -0.18 -10.56
C HIS A 143 -8.24 0.46 -10.02
N LYS A 144 -8.48 1.74 -10.29
CA LYS A 144 -9.73 2.43 -9.90
C LYS A 144 -10.95 1.73 -10.45
N SER A 145 -10.94 1.35 -11.73
CA SER A 145 -12.04 0.62 -12.37
C SER A 145 -12.31 -0.72 -11.68
N ALA A 146 -11.26 -1.49 -11.39
CA ALA A 146 -11.40 -2.77 -10.68
C ALA A 146 -12.03 -2.63 -9.28
N ILE A 147 -11.76 -1.52 -8.57
CA ILE A 147 -12.46 -1.23 -7.30
C ILE A 147 -13.93 -0.89 -7.56
N LEU A 148 -14.21 0.03 -8.49
CA LEU A 148 -15.58 0.50 -8.76
C LEU A 148 -16.52 -0.64 -9.20
N GLU A 149 -15.99 -1.67 -9.86
CA GLU A 149 -16.75 -2.88 -10.21
C GLU A 149 -17.14 -3.74 -9.01
N LYS A 150 -16.44 -3.60 -7.88
CA LYS A 150 -16.62 -4.39 -6.66
C LYS A 150 -17.41 -3.66 -5.56
N VAL A 151 -17.64 -2.36 -5.70
CA VAL A 151 -18.34 -1.56 -4.68
C VAL A 151 -19.60 -0.91 -5.26
N SER A 152 -20.67 -0.89 -4.47
CA SER A 152 -21.90 -0.19 -4.81
C SER A 152 -22.39 0.63 -3.62
N ILE A 153 -22.40 1.95 -3.77
CA ILE A 153 -22.79 2.89 -2.71
C ILE A 153 -24.24 3.31 -2.96
N GLY A 154 -25.18 2.61 -2.32
CA GLY A 154 -26.62 2.77 -2.56
C GLY A 154 -27.26 4.04 -1.97
N ARG A 155 -26.48 4.92 -1.33
CA ARG A 155 -27.01 6.12 -0.65
C ARG A 155 -26.09 7.32 -0.82
N LYS A 156 -26.70 8.52 -0.85
CA LYS A 156 -25.95 9.78 -0.82
C LYS A 156 -25.34 9.99 0.57
N ILE A 157 -24.03 9.79 0.68
CA ILE A 157 -23.27 10.01 1.91
C ILE A 157 -22.25 11.11 1.72
N SER A 158 -21.86 11.73 2.84
CA SER A 158 -20.74 12.66 2.92
C SER A 158 -19.64 12.09 3.80
N VAL A 159 -18.39 12.16 3.34
CA VAL A 159 -17.24 11.57 4.02
C VAL A 159 -16.08 12.55 4.04
N ILE A 160 -15.39 12.64 5.18
CA ILE A 160 -14.11 13.35 5.27
C ILE A 160 -13.00 12.38 4.84
N VAL A 161 -12.07 12.81 4.00
CA VAL A 161 -10.92 11.99 3.59
C VAL A 161 -9.63 12.72 3.94
N ASP A 162 -8.82 12.13 4.79
CA ASP A 162 -7.49 12.62 5.16
C ASP A 162 -6.39 11.69 4.66
N CYS A 163 -5.65 12.14 3.65
CA CYS A 163 -4.55 11.36 3.08
C CYS A 163 -3.18 11.69 3.70
N GLY A 164 -3.09 12.63 4.65
CA GLY A 164 -1.81 13.00 5.28
C GLY A 164 -0.73 13.47 4.30
N ASN A 165 -1.12 13.99 3.14
CA ASN A 165 -0.27 14.30 1.98
C ASN A 165 0.42 13.10 1.31
N GLY A 166 0.01 11.88 1.68
CA GLY A 166 0.49 10.61 1.14
C GLY A 166 -0.07 10.28 -0.24
N ALA A 167 0.32 9.11 -0.73
CA ALA A 167 0.00 8.59 -2.06
C ALA A 167 -1.50 8.33 -2.27
N GLY A 168 -2.25 8.08 -1.19
CA GLY A 168 -3.72 7.94 -1.21
C GLY A 168 -4.43 9.13 -1.87
N SER A 169 -3.82 10.32 -1.81
CA SER A 169 -4.27 11.56 -2.46
C SER A 169 -4.51 11.41 -3.97
N THR A 170 -3.79 10.50 -4.63
CA THR A 170 -3.86 10.31 -6.08
C THR A 170 -5.00 9.38 -6.52
N LEU A 171 -5.57 8.59 -5.59
CA LEU A 171 -6.60 7.59 -5.91
C LEU A 171 -7.89 7.82 -5.11
N THR A 172 -7.83 7.75 -3.78
CA THR A 172 -9.00 7.69 -2.89
C THR A 172 -10.01 8.83 -3.14
N PRO A 173 -9.61 10.11 -3.28
CA PRO A 173 -10.55 11.19 -3.56
C PRO A 173 -11.35 10.97 -4.85
N SER A 174 -10.65 10.64 -5.95
CA SER A 174 -11.29 10.43 -7.25
C SER A 174 -12.12 9.15 -7.29
N LEU A 175 -11.68 8.11 -6.58
CA LEU A 175 -12.37 6.84 -6.43
C LEU A 175 -13.73 7.04 -5.75
N LEU A 176 -13.75 7.69 -4.58
CA LEU A 176 -14.97 7.94 -3.82
C LEU A 176 -15.92 8.89 -4.56
N ALA A 177 -15.39 9.94 -5.20
CA ALA A 177 -16.19 10.84 -6.03
C ALA A 177 -16.87 10.08 -7.18
N ASN A 178 -16.15 9.21 -7.89
CA ASN A 178 -16.70 8.37 -8.96
C ASN A 178 -17.71 7.34 -8.45
N ALA A 179 -17.57 6.88 -7.20
CA ALA A 179 -18.54 6.02 -6.54
C ALA A 179 -19.78 6.79 -6.01
N GLY A 180 -19.88 8.11 -6.24
CA GLY A 180 -21.02 8.94 -5.86
C GLY A 180 -20.98 9.51 -4.44
N VAL A 181 -19.83 9.43 -3.76
CA VAL A 181 -19.63 9.96 -2.40
C VAL A 181 -19.32 11.45 -2.46
N LYS A 182 -19.98 12.24 -1.61
CA LYS A 182 -19.62 13.65 -1.40
C LYS A 182 -18.42 13.72 -0.45
N THR A 183 -17.24 14.07 -0.96
CA THR A 183 -16.02 14.13 -0.15
C THR A 183 -15.70 15.54 0.33
N VAL A 184 -15.21 15.65 1.57
CA VAL A 184 -14.44 16.80 2.06
C VAL A 184 -13.01 16.35 2.22
N LEU A 185 -12.10 16.94 1.45
CA LEU A 185 -10.71 16.50 1.35
C LEU A 185 -9.84 17.29 2.33
N ILE A 186 -9.04 16.58 3.10
CA ILE A 186 -8.08 17.10 4.07
C ILE A 186 -6.71 16.49 3.72
N ASN A 187 -5.67 17.31 3.64
CA ASN A 187 -4.31 16.87 3.29
C ASN A 187 -4.25 15.92 2.06
N CYS A 188 -5.12 16.13 1.07
CA CYS A 188 -5.17 15.31 -0.16
C CYS A 188 -4.35 15.92 -1.30
N ASN A 189 -3.44 16.83 -1.00
CA ASN A 189 -2.44 17.34 -1.92
C ASN A 189 -1.13 16.56 -1.70
N PRO A 190 -0.62 15.79 -2.68
CA PRO A 190 0.65 15.07 -2.57
C PRO A 190 1.80 15.99 -2.14
N SER A 191 2.52 15.62 -1.08
CA SER A 191 3.69 16.34 -0.58
C SER A 191 4.60 15.40 0.21
N GLY A 192 5.91 15.56 0.09
CA GLY A 192 6.89 14.86 0.91
C GLY A 192 7.05 15.41 2.32
N ASN A 193 6.44 16.58 2.58
CA ASN A 193 6.24 17.11 3.92
C ASN A 193 4.81 16.76 4.35
N PHE A 194 4.67 15.84 5.29
CA PHE A 194 3.36 15.38 5.75
C PHE A 194 2.77 16.37 6.77
N ALA A 195 1.46 16.66 6.65
CA ALA A 195 0.76 17.54 7.59
C ALA A 195 0.59 16.94 8.99
N ARG A 196 0.81 15.64 9.12
CA ARG A 196 0.84 14.86 10.36
C ARG A 196 1.78 13.67 10.15
N PRO A 197 2.25 13.00 11.22
CA PRO A 197 2.94 11.73 11.08
C PRO A 197 2.14 10.77 10.17
N SER A 198 2.90 10.04 9.36
CA SER A 198 2.34 9.17 8.34
C SER A 198 1.40 8.12 8.94
N GLU A 199 1.78 7.54 10.07
CA GLU A 199 0.96 6.56 10.78
C GLU A 199 -0.35 7.16 11.30
N PRO A 200 -1.52 6.58 10.99
CA PRO A 200 -2.83 7.13 11.35
C PRO A 200 -3.24 6.79 12.80
N LEU A 201 -2.38 7.13 13.76
CA LEU A 201 -2.64 6.91 15.19
C LEU A 201 -3.62 7.98 15.74
N PRO A 202 -4.50 7.61 16.70
CA PRO A 202 -5.50 8.52 17.26
C PRO A 202 -4.93 9.85 17.78
N GLU A 203 -3.77 9.81 18.40
CA GLU A 203 -3.08 10.97 18.99
C GLU A 203 -2.71 12.06 17.97
N TYR A 204 -2.50 11.70 16.70
CA TYR A 204 -2.20 12.65 15.62
C TYR A 204 -3.46 13.15 14.88
N LEU A 205 -4.64 12.65 15.25
CA LEU A 205 -5.89 12.82 14.49
C LEU A 205 -6.98 13.55 15.28
N GLY A 206 -6.64 14.19 16.41
CA GLY A 206 -7.61 14.85 17.30
C GLY A 206 -8.46 15.94 16.63
N TYR A 207 -8.00 16.50 15.51
CA TYR A 207 -8.73 17.52 14.76
C TYR A 207 -9.89 16.95 13.91
N LEU A 208 -9.84 15.65 13.53
CA LEU A 208 -10.81 15.07 12.59
C LEU A 208 -12.21 14.93 13.19
N GLY A 209 -12.32 14.59 14.47
CA GLY A 209 -13.63 14.44 15.14
C GLY A 209 -14.47 15.72 15.06
N GLY A 210 -13.86 16.88 15.31
CA GLY A 210 -14.52 18.18 15.18
C GLY A 210 -14.93 18.51 13.74
N ILE A 211 -14.10 18.15 12.75
CA ILE A 211 -14.40 18.33 11.32
C ILE A 211 -15.59 17.46 10.91
N VAL A 212 -15.65 16.21 11.36
CA VAL A 212 -16.79 15.30 11.12
C VAL A 212 -18.09 15.92 11.62
N LEU A 213 -18.11 16.36 12.89
CA LEU A 213 -19.29 16.96 13.52
C LEU A 213 -19.71 18.25 12.82
N LYS A 214 -18.77 19.14 12.52
CA LYS A 214 -19.04 20.42 11.83
C LYS A 214 -19.64 20.23 10.44
N ASN A 215 -19.16 19.24 9.70
CA ASN A 215 -19.65 18.94 8.34
C ASN A 215 -20.87 18.00 8.33
N LYS A 216 -21.29 17.47 9.49
CA LYS A 216 -22.30 16.41 9.60
C LYS A 216 -21.96 15.23 8.68
N ALA A 217 -20.69 14.86 8.61
CA ALA A 217 -20.21 13.77 7.79
C ALA A 217 -20.63 12.42 8.38
N SER A 218 -20.83 11.42 7.52
CA SER A 218 -21.20 10.06 7.92
C SER A 218 -20.02 9.31 8.55
N CYS A 219 -18.80 9.64 8.14
CA CYS A 219 -17.54 9.15 8.71
C CYS A 219 -16.37 10.03 8.27
N ALA A 220 -15.19 9.76 8.83
CA ALA A 220 -13.91 10.14 8.23
C ALA A 220 -13.10 8.90 7.88
N ILE A 221 -12.29 9.00 6.83
CA ILE A 221 -11.35 8.00 6.36
C ILE A 221 -9.95 8.61 6.42
N VAL A 222 -8.99 7.84 6.91
CA VAL A 222 -7.61 8.26 7.12
C VAL A 222 -6.66 7.22 6.55
N HIS A 223 -5.74 7.65 5.68
CA HIS A 223 -4.69 6.79 5.14
C HIS A 223 -3.32 7.06 5.79
N ASP A 224 -2.44 6.08 5.70
CA ASP A 224 -1.01 6.30 5.91
C ASP A 224 -0.32 6.81 4.63
N GLY A 225 1.01 6.94 4.66
CA GLY A 225 1.79 7.62 3.63
C GLY A 225 1.73 6.97 2.25
N ASP A 226 1.70 5.65 2.17
CA ASP A 226 1.59 4.90 0.91
C ASP A 226 0.20 4.28 0.68
N ALA A 227 -0.73 4.55 1.61
CA ALA A 227 -2.13 4.19 1.56
C ALA A 227 -2.39 2.69 1.44
N ASP A 228 -1.53 1.85 2.03
CA ASP A 228 -1.85 0.45 2.26
C ASP A 228 -2.72 0.27 3.52
N ARG A 229 -2.66 1.22 4.46
CA ARG A 229 -3.49 1.28 5.66
C ARG A 229 -4.70 2.21 5.51
N MET A 230 -5.77 1.89 6.23
CA MET A 230 -6.95 2.74 6.38
C MET A 230 -7.51 2.65 7.79
N MET A 231 -7.74 3.81 8.41
CA MET A 231 -8.45 3.98 9.68
C MET A 231 -9.66 4.91 9.49
N ALA A 232 -10.57 4.94 10.47
CA ALA A 232 -11.81 5.68 10.33
C ALA A 232 -12.30 6.37 11.61
N PHE A 233 -13.18 7.35 11.43
CA PHE A 233 -14.00 7.94 12.48
C PHE A 233 -15.48 7.72 12.18
N ASP A 234 -16.30 7.54 13.20
CA ASP A 234 -17.75 7.46 13.04
C ASP A 234 -18.41 8.83 12.87
N ASN A 235 -19.72 8.85 12.64
CA ASN A 235 -20.52 10.08 12.49
C ASN A 235 -20.63 10.94 13.77
N LYS A 236 -20.15 10.44 14.92
CA LYS A 236 -20.06 11.18 16.18
C LYS A 236 -18.66 11.76 16.39
N GLY A 237 -17.77 11.63 15.41
CA GLY A 237 -16.40 12.10 15.49
C GLY A 237 -15.50 11.27 16.40
N ARG A 238 -15.86 10.00 16.68
CA ARG A 238 -15.05 9.08 17.49
C ARG A 238 -14.15 8.25 16.59
N TYR A 239 -12.89 8.08 16.97
CA TYR A 239 -11.97 7.17 16.27
C TYR A 239 -12.45 5.73 16.41
N ILE A 240 -12.48 5.00 15.30
CA ILE A 240 -12.84 3.58 15.27
C ILE A 240 -11.53 2.78 15.29
N GLY A 241 -11.26 2.09 16.40
CA GLY A 241 -10.06 1.27 16.56
C GLY A 241 -9.99 0.10 15.58
N GLY A 242 -8.77 -0.38 15.32
CA GLY A 242 -8.49 -1.43 14.35
C GLY A 242 -9.31 -2.70 14.55
N ASP A 243 -9.42 -3.18 15.79
CA ASP A 243 -10.21 -4.38 16.10
C ASP A 243 -11.70 -4.21 15.74
N HIS A 244 -12.25 -3.01 15.91
CA HIS A 244 -13.63 -2.72 15.50
C HIS A 244 -13.78 -2.70 13.98
N LEU A 245 -12.79 -2.19 13.26
CA LEU A 245 -12.78 -2.22 11.79
C LEU A 245 -12.60 -3.64 11.25
N LEU A 246 -11.74 -4.46 11.87
CA LEU A 246 -11.57 -5.87 11.55
C LEU A 246 -12.91 -6.61 11.67
N MET A 247 -13.61 -6.44 12.80
CA MET A 247 -14.95 -6.97 13.02
C MET A 247 -15.95 -6.46 11.98
N LEU A 248 -15.96 -5.16 11.70
CA LEU A 248 -16.89 -4.55 10.76
C LEU A 248 -16.72 -5.12 9.35
N PHE A 249 -15.49 -5.19 8.85
CA PHE A 249 -15.20 -5.73 7.52
C PHE A 249 -15.47 -7.23 7.45
N ALA A 250 -15.06 -8.02 8.46
CA ALA A 250 -15.36 -9.45 8.50
C ALA A 250 -16.87 -9.72 8.42
N ARG A 251 -17.69 -8.97 9.18
CA ARG A 251 -19.16 -9.11 9.11
C ARG A 251 -19.75 -8.64 7.79
N TYR A 252 -19.27 -7.52 7.25
CA TYR A 252 -19.78 -6.99 5.98
C TYR A 252 -19.52 -7.95 4.83
N LEU A 253 -18.34 -8.58 4.81
CA LEU A 253 -17.94 -9.54 3.79
C LEU A 253 -18.51 -10.95 4.04
N ASP A 254 -19.22 -11.16 5.14
CA ASP A 254 -19.63 -12.48 5.65
C ASP A 254 -18.46 -13.49 5.71
N ALA A 255 -17.26 -13.00 6.05
CA ALA A 255 -16.05 -13.80 6.10
C ALA A 255 -16.15 -14.87 7.19
N LYS A 256 -15.97 -16.14 6.82
CA LYS A 256 -16.01 -17.27 7.78
C LYS A 256 -14.63 -17.61 8.30
N ARG A 257 -13.60 -17.38 7.49
CA ARG A 257 -12.19 -17.61 7.83
C ARG A 257 -11.44 -16.29 7.76
N VAL A 258 -10.93 -15.84 8.90
CA VAL A 258 -10.20 -14.58 9.03
C VAL A 258 -8.76 -14.86 9.41
N VAL A 259 -7.82 -14.23 8.71
CA VAL A 259 -6.41 -14.23 9.10
C VAL A 259 -6.07 -12.88 9.71
N THR A 260 -5.53 -12.89 10.93
CA THR A 260 -5.10 -11.66 11.62
C THR A 260 -3.83 -11.90 12.41
N THR A 261 -3.35 -10.89 13.13
CA THR A 261 -2.11 -10.96 13.88
C THR A 261 -2.33 -11.31 15.35
N SER A 262 -1.28 -11.77 16.01
CA SER A 262 -1.33 -12.19 17.42
C SER A 262 -1.74 -11.09 18.41
N ASP A 263 -1.62 -9.82 18.02
CA ASP A 263 -2.01 -8.64 18.80
C ASP A 263 -3.47 -8.21 18.55
N ALA A 264 -4.18 -8.84 17.62
CA ALA A 264 -5.60 -8.59 17.41
C ALA A 264 -6.46 -9.13 18.56
N SER A 265 -7.49 -8.36 18.92
CA SER A 265 -8.46 -8.71 19.94
C SER A 265 -9.14 -10.06 19.66
N MET A 266 -9.43 -10.82 20.72
CA MET A 266 -10.16 -12.09 20.63
C MET A 266 -11.65 -11.94 20.30
N ILE A 267 -12.16 -10.71 20.16
CA ILE A 267 -13.57 -10.50 19.79
C ILE A 267 -13.89 -11.03 18.38
N ILE A 268 -12.89 -11.19 17.52
CA ILE A 268 -13.04 -11.71 16.16
C ILE A 268 -13.42 -13.19 16.13
N ASP A 269 -13.01 -13.97 17.14
CA ASP A 269 -13.33 -15.40 17.27
C ASP A 269 -14.83 -15.65 17.52
N GLU A 270 -15.58 -14.62 17.95
CA GLU A 270 -17.03 -14.70 18.16
C GLU A 270 -17.82 -14.75 16.84
N ILE A 271 -17.20 -14.39 15.70
CA ILE A 271 -17.90 -14.28 14.41
C ILE A 271 -17.24 -15.05 13.25
N ALA A 272 -16.02 -15.55 13.42
CA ALA A 272 -15.25 -16.24 12.38
C ALA A 272 -14.31 -17.29 12.98
N ASP A 273 -13.85 -18.22 12.15
CA ASP A 273 -12.70 -19.08 12.42
C ASP A 273 -11.41 -18.30 12.11
N VAL A 274 -10.45 -18.30 13.04
CA VAL A 274 -9.37 -17.30 13.04
C VAL A 274 -8.00 -17.96 13.09
N HIS A 275 -7.18 -17.70 12.07
CA HIS A 275 -5.75 -18.00 12.11
C HIS A 275 -4.97 -16.75 12.48
N ARG A 276 -4.08 -16.88 13.48
CA ARG A 276 -3.23 -15.77 13.96
C ARG A 276 -1.80 -15.96 13.52
N THR A 277 -1.23 -14.93 12.90
CA THR A 277 0.17 -14.86 12.48
C THR A 277 0.98 -13.96 13.41
N PRO A 278 2.32 -13.98 13.36
CA PRO A 278 3.12 -12.88 13.90
C PRO A 278 2.73 -11.54 13.27
N VAL A 279 3.00 -10.43 13.96
CA VAL A 279 2.77 -9.06 13.47
C VAL A 279 3.53 -8.83 12.16
N GLY A 280 2.84 -8.29 11.16
CA GLY A 280 3.33 -8.00 9.81
C GLY A 280 2.41 -8.51 8.72
N ASP A 281 1.93 -7.59 7.88
CA ASP A 281 1.09 -7.81 6.69
C ASP A 281 1.55 -8.96 5.78
N ALA A 282 2.86 -9.14 5.60
CA ALA A 282 3.41 -10.22 4.80
C ALA A 282 3.03 -11.61 5.34
N TYR A 283 2.99 -11.80 6.67
CA TYR A 283 2.58 -13.08 7.26
C TYR A 283 1.08 -13.33 7.08
N VAL A 284 0.27 -12.29 7.27
CA VAL A 284 -1.18 -12.37 7.05
C VAL A 284 -1.45 -12.74 5.59
N SER A 285 -0.77 -12.08 4.65
CA SER A 285 -0.85 -12.36 3.21
C SER A 285 -0.52 -13.82 2.87
N GLU A 286 0.61 -14.33 3.39
CA GLU A 286 1.08 -15.70 3.13
C GLU A 286 0.08 -16.76 3.61
N GLU A 287 -0.45 -16.59 4.82
CA GLU A 287 -1.46 -17.50 5.37
C GLU A 287 -2.80 -17.39 4.61
N LEU A 288 -3.21 -16.17 4.26
CA LEU A 288 -4.46 -15.88 3.57
C LEU A 288 -4.55 -16.53 2.19
N ILE A 289 -3.43 -16.66 1.47
CA ILE A 289 -3.35 -17.38 0.19
C ILE A 289 -3.83 -18.83 0.32
N SER A 290 -3.57 -19.47 1.47
CA SER A 290 -3.86 -20.89 1.67
C SER A 290 -5.20 -21.18 2.33
N TRP A 291 -5.73 -20.27 3.15
CA TRP A 291 -6.79 -20.64 4.10
C TRP A 291 -7.90 -19.61 4.36
N GLY A 292 -7.76 -18.31 4.08
CA GLY A 292 -8.74 -17.31 4.56
C GLY A 292 -9.54 -16.55 3.48
N ASP A 293 -10.66 -15.97 3.91
CA ASP A 293 -11.58 -15.20 3.07
C ASP A 293 -11.32 -13.69 3.19
N PHE A 294 -10.79 -13.25 4.33
CA PHE A 294 -10.45 -11.87 4.66
C PHE A 294 -9.24 -11.85 5.60
N GLY A 295 -8.31 -10.90 5.38
CA GLY A 295 -7.15 -10.72 6.23
C GLY A 295 -7.06 -9.31 6.77
N GLY A 296 -6.51 -9.13 7.97
CA GLY A 296 -6.17 -7.77 8.40
C GLY A 296 -5.41 -7.65 9.71
N GLU A 297 -4.75 -6.51 9.88
CA GLU A 297 -4.04 -6.12 11.09
C GLU A 297 -4.76 -4.93 11.76
N PRO A 298 -4.87 -4.90 13.09
CA PRO A 298 -5.43 -3.75 13.82
C PRO A 298 -4.72 -2.42 13.54
N SER A 299 -3.51 -2.42 12.96
CA SER A 299 -2.82 -1.23 12.48
C SER A 299 -3.48 -0.58 11.24
N GLY A 300 -4.55 -1.15 10.70
CA GLY A 300 -5.28 -0.63 9.55
C GLY A 300 -4.96 -1.29 8.22
N ALA A 301 -4.16 -2.37 8.21
CA ALA A 301 -3.81 -3.09 6.99
C ALA A 301 -4.91 -4.12 6.69
N TRP A 302 -5.71 -3.91 5.63
CA TRP A 302 -6.86 -4.75 5.29
C TRP A 302 -6.64 -5.46 3.95
N ILE A 303 -6.66 -6.78 3.93
CA ILE A 303 -6.36 -7.60 2.75
C ILE A 303 -7.64 -8.27 2.25
N PHE A 304 -7.93 -8.08 0.96
CA PHE A 304 -9.15 -8.58 0.31
C PHE A 304 -8.76 -9.49 -0.87
N PRO A 305 -8.77 -10.82 -0.69
CA PRO A 305 -8.34 -11.80 -1.71
C PRO A 305 -8.99 -11.63 -3.08
N GLN A 306 -10.22 -11.11 -3.12
CA GLN A 306 -10.96 -10.82 -4.36
C GLN A 306 -10.33 -9.72 -5.25
N LEU A 307 -9.35 -8.98 -4.75
CA LEU A 307 -8.64 -7.90 -5.46
C LEU A 307 -7.13 -8.16 -5.54
N SER A 308 -6.50 -8.39 -4.39
CA SER A 308 -5.05 -8.57 -4.25
C SER A 308 -4.72 -9.22 -2.90
N TRP A 309 -3.57 -9.87 -2.83
CA TRP A 309 -3.01 -10.46 -1.61
C TRP A 309 -2.26 -9.45 -0.72
N PHE A 310 -2.39 -8.15 -0.98
CA PHE A 310 -1.69 -7.08 -0.27
C PHE A 310 -2.68 -6.10 0.39
N PRO A 311 -2.34 -5.44 1.52
CA PRO A 311 -3.23 -4.49 2.17
C PRO A 311 -3.72 -3.35 1.26
N TYR A 312 -4.98 -2.98 1.43
CA TYR A 312 -5.75 -2.29 0.42
C TYR A 312 -6.60 -1.14 0.97
N GLY A 313 -5.92 -0.10 1.46
CA GLY A 313 -6.56 1.09 2.04
C GLY A 313 -7.69 1.72 1.18
N PRO A 314 -7.46 2.08 -0.09
CA PRO A 314 -8.48 2.68 -0.95
C PRO A 314 -9.73 1.81 -1.16
N PHE A 315 -9.57 0.48 -1.17
CA PHE A 315 -10.71 -0.43 -1.28
C PHE A 315 -11.48 -0.49 0.05
N ALA A 316 -10.78 -0.60 1.18
CA ALA A 316 -11.40 -0.51 2.50
C ALA A 316 -12.18 0.81 2.68
N ALA A 317 -11.62 1.92 2.16
CA ALA A 317 -12.27 3.23 2.15
C ALA A 317 -13.59 3.23 1.39
N ALA A 318 -13.60 2.61 0.20
CA ALA A 318 -14.81 2.47 -0.60
C ALA A 318 -15.84 1.51 0.02
N LEU A 319 -15.39 0.42 0.67
CA LEU A 319 -16.27 -0.52 1.37
C LEU A 319 -16.91 0.07 2.64
N LEU A 320 -16.22 0.96 3.35
CA LEU A 320 -16.77 1.59 4.55
C LEU A 320 -17.96 2.51 4.23
N CYS A 321 -18.01 3.06 3.01
CA CYS A 321 -19.00 4.03 2.55
C CYS A 321 -20.39 3.41 2.29
#